data_AF-A0A8T5H3C7-F1
#
_entry.id   AF-A0A8T5H3C7-F1
#
_cell.length_a   1.000
_cell.length_b   1.000
_cell.length_c   1.000
_cell.angle_alpha   90.00
_cell.angle_beta   90.00
_cell.angle_gamma   90.00
#
_symmetry.space_group_name_H-M   'P 1'
#
loop_
_entity.id
_entity.type
_entity.pdbx_description
1 polymer ?
#
loop_
_entity_poly.entity_id
_entity_poly.type
_entity_poly.pdbx_seq_one_letter_code
_entity_poly.pdbx_strand_id
1 'polypeptide(L)'
;MIKEKQTPRQNLMKHPASIHLLKYQRFYIPLIIIILLLIPIIANHALNEPLIQQGESYYFISHQGNWTPWHAITNTFSLTALAWFPLLFALISVGLFYHCTKKWKVSKEVTFFFLFLLILTPSFLFTYSTIAMYSLITLLMLMGLSLTSSKKISLQILAIIPFSLIAFFDLYTTFLLILLQIFILIKPTKNKKTKTVRSFYIVMSVLLLIITGTILNYPWTTGPFNLTSPGTSLISDLGGLNGVSFFLILLGLIGFTFAWKNKRNIFAYVFVSISLLAYFFDPSTIFVLTLSIVFLASNAFIKLCKNKWTLVSLKKFTLLLLLLGLLFSTLTYLERQPAFGPDSAEKEALLWIKTNTPENAVILAHPDDSYYIASIAERKFITAPHWNQDSIFTQITEATYIEELFPLLENLQVTHLYLTPKTRKELTEEQGLLFLLINENFKLTYKHQDVEVWTFAKNGVITE
;
A
#
# COMPACT_ATOMS: atom_id res chain seq x y z
N MET A 1 30.41 -15.47 -51.26
CA MET A 1 29.19 -14.65 -51.08
C MET A 1 28.09 -15.54 -50.49
N ILE A 2 28.04 -15.67 -49.16
CA ILE A 2 27.06 -16.52 -48.48
C ILE A 2 25.73 -15.75 -48.50
N LYS A 3 24.74 -16.25 -49.26
CA LYS A 3 23.36 -15.73 -49.19
C LYS A 3 22.83 -16.04 -47.80
N GLU A 4 22.95 -15.08 -46.90
CA GLU A 4 22.36 -15.12 -45.57
C GLU A 4 20.83 -15.28 -45.75
N LYS A 5 20.32 -16.48 -45.50
CA LYS A 5 18.90 -16.80 -45.52
C LYS A 5 18.23 -15.84 -44.52
N GLN A 6 17.50 -14.85 -45.02
CA GLN A 6 16.74 -13.94 -44.16
C GLN A 6 15.73 -14.75 -43.36
N THR A 7 16.08 -15.07 -42.11
CA THR A 7 15.19 -15.76 -41.19
C THR A 7 13.91 -14.94 -41.02
N PRO A 8 12.73 -15.56 -41.14
CA PRO A 8 11.46 -14.85 -41.09
C PRO A 8 11.34 -14.07 -39.78
N ARG A 9 11.02 -12.79 -39.91
CA ARG A 9 10.92 -11.81 -38.84
C ARG A 9 9.87 -12.23 -37.80
N GLN A 10 10.29 -12.71 -36.63
CA GLN A 10 9.36 -13.16 -35.59
C GLN A 10 8.93 -11.99 -34.66
N ASN A 11 7.67 -11.58 -34.78
CA ASN A 11 7.00 -10.78 -33.75
C ASN A 11 6.48 -11.73 -32.66
N LEU A 12 7.04 -11.66 -31.45
CA LEU A 12 6.67 -12.55 -30.34
C LEU A 12 5.17 -12.48 -30.00
N MET A 13 4.54 -11.32 -30.23
CA MET A 13 3.09 -11.15 -30.02
C MET A 13 2.22 -11.96 -30.98
N LYS A 14 2.79 -12.50 -32.06
CA LYS A 14 2.10 -13.40 -32.99
C LYS A 14 2.27 -14.87 -32.63
N HIS A 15 3.01 -15.20 -31.56
CA HIS A 15 3.14 -16.58 -31.12
C HIS A 15 1.78 -17.12 -30.63
N PRO A 16 1.41 -18.38 -30.94
CA PRO A 16 0.12 -18.96 -30.54
C PRO A 16 -0.17 -18.81 -29.04
N ALA A 17 0.84 -19.01 -28.18
CA ALA A 17 0.70 -18.83 -26.74
C ALA A 17 0.34 -17.39 -26.34
N SER A 18 0.97 -16.37 -26.92
CA SER A 18 0.65 -14.96 -26.63
C SER A 18 -0.76 -14.59 -27.09
N ILE A 19 -1.18 -15.11 -28.25
CA ILE A 19 -2.55 -14.93 -28.75
C ILE A 19 -3.55 -15.58 -27.78
N HIS A 20 -3.24 -16.78 -27.29
CA HIS A 20 -4.06 -17.49 -26.30
C HIS A 20 -4.19 -16.68 -25.00
N LEU A 21 -3.07 -16.24 -24.42
CA LEU A 21 -3.06 -15.43 -23.21
C LEU A 21 -3.88 -14.14 -23.36
N LEU A 22 -3.74 -13.42 -24.48
CA LEU A 22 -4.51 -12.21 -24.75
C LEU A 22 -6.00 -12.47 -24.95
N LYS A 23 -6.36 -13.62 -25.54
CA LYS A 23 -7.75 -14.04 -25.75
C LYS A 23 -8.44 -14.36 -24.43
N TYR A 24 -7.74 -15.06 -23.52
CA TYR A 24 -8.27 -15.54 -22.25
C TYR A 24 -7.79 -14.74 -21.02
N GLN A 25 -7.25 -13.53 -21.21
CA GLN A 25 -6.73 -12.69 -20.13
C GLN A 25 -7.74 -12.42 -18.99
N ARG A 26 -9.04 -12.38 -19.31
CA ARG A 26 -10.12 -12.20 -18.32
C ARG A 26 -10.26 -13.37 -17.34
N PHE A 27 -9.71 -14.53 -17.69
CA PHE A 27 -9.66 -15.69 -16.83
C PHE A 27 -8.30 -15.79 -16.13
N TYR A 28 -7.21 -15.67 -16.87
CA TYR A 28 -5.86 -15.82 -16.30
C TYR A 28 -5.49 -14.74 -15.28
N ILE A 29 -5.86 -13.48 -15.51
CA ILE A 29 -5.50 -12.40 -14.61
C ILE A 29 -6.18 -12.54 -13.22
N PRO A 30 -7.51 -12.75 -13.12
CA PRO A 30 -8.15 -13.06 -11.84
C PRO A 30 -7.59 -14.32 -11.17
N LEU A 31 -7.28 -15.37 -11.94
CA LEU A 31 -6.71 -16.60 -11.39
C LEU A 31 -5.35 -16.34 -10.72
N ILE A 32 -4.48 -15.56 -11.35
CA ILE A 32 -3.18 -15.16 -10.77
C ILE A 32 -3.39 -14.35 -9.48
N ILE A 33 -4.34 -13.41 -9.46
CA ILE A 33 -4.68 -12.64 -8.25
C ILE A 33 -5.13 -13.55 -7.12
N ILE A 34 -6.04 -14.48 -7.41
CA ILE A 34 -6.54 -15.44 -6.41
C ILE A 34 -5.37 -16.24 -5.84
N ILE A 35 -4.50 -16.80 -6.69
CA ILE A 35 -3.35 -17.57 -6.23
C ILE A 35 -2.44 -16.70 -5.34
N LEU A 36 -2.03 -15.53 -5.81
CA LEU A 36 -1.06 -14.69 -5.10
C LEU A 36 -1.60 -14.14 -3.77
N LEU A 37 -2.88 -13.75 -3.71
CA LEU A 37 -3.48 -13.17 -2.50
C LEU A 37 -4.02 -14.23 -1.53
N LEU A 38 -4.32 -15.45 -1.98
CA LEU A 38 -4.70 -16.55 -1.08
C LEU A 38 -3.50 -17.15 -0.36
N ILE A 39 -2.29 -17.11 -0.95
CA ILE A 39 -1.09 -17.69 -0.32
C ILE A 39 -0.87 -17.13 1.09
N PRO A 40 -0.84 -15.80 1.32
CA PRO A 40 -0.67 -15.26 2.68
C PRO A 40 -1.80 -15.64 3.63
N ILE A 41 -3.06 -15.60 3.16
CA ILE A 41 -4.22 -15.94 4.00
C ILE A 41 -4.16 -17.40 4.46
N ILE A 42 -3.82 -18.31 3.54
CA ILE A 42 -3.71 -19.74 3.85
C ILE A 42 -2.50 -20.00 4.75
N ALA A 43 -1.36 -19.37 4.47
CA ALA A 43 -0.14 -19.50 5.28
C ALA A 43 -0.40 -19.04 6.72
N ASN A 44 -0.96 -17.84 6.91
CA ASN A 44 -1.25 -17.30 8.22
C ASN A 44 -2.26 -18.18 8.97
N HIS A 45 -3.30 -18.66 8.28
CA HIS A 45 -4.25 -19.58 8.89
C HIS A 45 -3.60 -20.90 9.35
N ALA A 46 -2.71 -21.47 8.53
CA ALA A 46 -2.00 -22.70 8.87
C ALA A 46 -1.02 -22.53 10.04
N LEU A 47 -0.43 -21.35 10.19
CA LEU A 47 0.51 -21.00 11.25
C LEU A 47 -0.16 -20.44 12.52
N ASN A 48 -1.49 -20.35 12.56
CA ASN A 48 -2.27 -19.68 13.61
C ASN A 48 -1.92 -18.19 13.81
N GLU A 49 -1.34 -17.56 12.79
CA GLU A 49 -1.06 -16.14 12.75
C GLU A 49 -2.34 -15.32 12.50
N PRO A 50 -2.33 -14.01 12.79
CA PRO A 50 -3.40 -13.12 12.36
C PRO A 50 -3.65 -13.19 10.85
N LEU A 51 -4.93 -13.34 10.47
CA LEU A 51 -5.33 -13.35 9.05
C LEU A 51 -5.09 -11.99 8.36
N ILE A 52 -5.03 -10.92 9.14
CA ILE A 52 -4.81 -9.56 8.68
C ILE A 52 -3.55 -9.07 9.37
N GLN A 53 -2.57 -8.62 8.59
CA GLN A 53 -1.30 -8.09 9.09
C GLN A 53 -1.22 -6.58 8.79
N GLN A 54 -0.12 -5.96 9.25
CA GLN A 54 0.27 -4.55 9.05
C GLN A 54 -0.49 -3.53 9.88
N GLY A 55 0.24 -2.52 10.37
CA GLY A 55 -0.27 -1.43 11.20
C GLY A 55 -1.46 -0.68 10.59
N GLU A 56 -1.48 -0.46 9.27
CA GLU A 56 -2.60 0.22 8.58
C GLU A 56 -3.95 -0.51 8.79
N SER A 57 -3.94 -1.84 8.77
CA SER A 57 -5.16 -2.61 8.97
C SER A 57 -5.72 -2.40 10.37
N TYR A 58 -4.83 -2.41 11.36
CA TYR A 58 -5.19 -2.27 12.76
C TYR A 58 -5.50 -0.83 13.15
N TYR A 59 -4.96 0.16 12.43
CA TYR A 59 -5.41 1.55 12.53
C TYR A 59 -6.93 1.65 12.27
N PHE A 60 -7.41 1.12 11.14
CA PHE A 60 -8.84 1.16 10.80
C PHE A 60 -9.72 0.27 11.71
N ILE A 61 -9.15 -0.76 12.35
CA ILE A 61 -9.87 -1.61 13.32
C ILE A 61 -9.93 -0.94 14.70
N SER A 62 -8.89 -0.23 15.11
CA SER A 62 -8.81 0.42 16.43
C SER A 62 -9.65 1.69 16.56
N HIS A 63 -10.24 2.17 15.46
CA HIS A 63 -11.07 3.39 15.41
C HIS A 63 -10.35 4.65 15.89
N GLN A 64 -9.04 4.69 15.73
CA GLN A 64 -8.26 5.88 16.04
C GLN A 64 -8.38 6.89 14.89
N GLY A 65 -8.72 8.14 15.20
CA GLY A 65 -8.68 9.26 14.26
C GLY A 65 -10.01 9.62 13.60
N ASN A 66 -9.91 10.31 12.46
CA ASN A 66 -11.06 10.81 11.71
C ASN A 66 -11.87 9.68 11.10
N TRP A 67 -13.20 9.86 11.02
CA TRP A 67 -14.07 8.91 10.32
C TRP A 67 -13.62 8.74 8.87
N THR A 68 -13.51 7.49 8.41
CA THR A 68 -13.23 7.17 7.01
C THR A 68 -14.22 6.11 6.53
N PRO A 69 -14.42 5.93 5.21
CA PRO A 69 -15.26 4.84 4.71
C PRO A 69 -14.81 3.46 5.17
N TRP A 70 -13.52 3.26 5.47
CA TRP A 70 -13.03 2.01 6.06
C TRP A 70 -13.60 1.76 7.46
N HIS A 71 -13.73 2.79 8.30
CA HIS A 71 -14.33 2.65 9.64
C HIS A 71 -15.78 2.15 9.58
N ALA A 72 -16.56 2.56 8.57
CA ALA A 72 -17.92 2.04 8.41
C ALA A 72 -17.91 0.52 8.10
N ILE A 73 -16.92 0.05 7.33
CA ILE A 73 -16.77 -1.36 6.98
C ILE A 73 -16.25 -2.15 8.19
N THR A 74 -15.22 -1.67 8.88
CA THR A 74 -14.62 -2.36 10.03
C THR A 74 -15.58 -2.47 11.22
N ASN A 75 -16.48 -1.51 11.42
CA ASN A 75 -17.55 -1.59 12.42
C ASN A 75 -18.65 -2.60 12.09
N THR A 76 -18.88 -2.88 10.80
CA THR A 76 -20.05 -3.67 10.37
C THR A 76 -19.71 -5.16 10.25
N PHE A 77 -18.45 -5.50 9.95
CA PHE A 77 -18.05 -6.86 9.60
C PHE A 77 -17.07 -7.44 10.62
N SER A 78 -17.14 -8.76 10.84
CA SER A 78 -16.19 -9.47 11.69
C SER A 78 -14.77 -9.45 11.10
N LEU A 79 -13.76 -9.62 11.94
CA LEU A 79 -12.36 -9.70 11.51
C LEU A 79 -12.12 -10.78 10.44
N THR A 80 -12.80 -11.93 10.57
CA THR A 80 -12.76 -13.01 9.58
C THR A 80 -13.34 -12.60 8.23
N ALA A 81 -14.42 -11.82 8.20
CA ALA A 81 -14.99 -11.30 6.96
C ALA A 81 -14.11 -10.20 6.36
N LEU A 82 -13.53 -9.33 7.19
CA LEU A 82 -12.62 -8.27 6.77
C LEU A 82 -11.40 -8.81 6.02
N ALA A 83 -10.87 -9.98 6.42
CA ALA A 83 -9.74 -10.63 5.75
C ALA A 83 -10.01 -10.98 4.27
N TRP A 84 -11.28 -11.11 3.87
CA TRP A 84 -11.67 -11.42 2.49
C TRP A 84 -11.90 -10.18 1.61
N PHE A 85 -12.08 -8.99 2.20
CA PHE A 85 -12.33 -7.78 1.43
C PHE A 85 -11.19 -7.38 0.49
N PRO A 86 -9.90 -7.46 0.88
CA PRO A 86 -8.80 -7.11 -0.01
C PRO A 86 -8.81 -7.92 -1.31
N LEU A 87 -9.00 -9.25 -1.21
CA LEU A 87 -9.15 -10.13 -2.38
C LEU A 87 -10.37 -9.75 -3.23
N LEU A 88 -11.53 -9.53 -2.58
CA LEU A 88 -12.75 -9.12 -3.29
C LEU A 88 -12.56 -7.80 -4.02
N PHE A 89 -11.94 -6.80 -3.37
CA PHE A 89 -11.66 -5.49 -3.94
C PHE A 89 -10.69 -5.57 -5.10
N ALA A 90 -9.66 -6.43 -5.04
CA ALA A 90 -8.76 -6.68 -6.15
C ALA A 90 -9.51 -7.22 -7.38
N LEU A 91 -10.35 -8.24 -7.19
CA LEU A 91 -11.11 -8.88 -8.26
C LEU A 91 -12.13 -7.92 -8.90
N ILE A 92 -12.88 -7.17 -8.09
CA ILE A 92 -13.83 -6.18 -8.58
C ILE A 92 -13.09 -5.04 -9.30
N SER A 93 -11.96 -4.57 -8.76
CA SER A 93 -11.13 -3.53 -9.37
C SER A 93 -10.63 -3.97 -10.74
N VAL A 94 -10.13 -5.20 -10.90
CA VAL A 94 -9.73 -5.74 -12.21
C VAL A 94 -10.91 -5.83 -13.17
N GLY A 95 -12.08 -6.29 -12.71
CA GLY A 95 -13.30 -6.32 -13.51
C GLY A 95 -13.71 -4.93 -14.03
N LEU A 96 -13.68 -3.92 -13.16
CA LEU A 96 -13.96 -2.53 -13.50
C LEU A 96 -12.89 -1.93 -14.42
N PHE A 97 -11.61 -2.26 -14.20
CA PHE A 97 -10.52 -1.84 -15.08
C PHE A 97 -10.72 -2.37 -16.50
N TYR A 98 -11.05 -3.65 -16.67
CA TYR A 98 -11.42 -4.22 -17.98
C TYR A 98 -12.61 -3.50 -18.63
N HIS A 99 -13.58 -3.08 -17.82
CA HIS A 99 -14.73 -2.34 -18.30
C HIS A 99 -14.32 -0.94 -18.82
N CYS A 100 -13.50 -0.21 -18.05
CA CYS A 100 -12.97 1.10 -18.40
C CYS A 100 -12.10 1.04 -19.67
N THR A 101 -11.14 0.11 -19.74
CA THR A 101 -10.25 -0.03 -20.90
C THR A 101 -11.01 -0.39 -22.18
N LYS A 102 -12.03 -1.27 -22.09
CA LYS A 102 -12.91 -1.57 -23.22
C LYS A 102 -13.64 -0.33 -23.71
N LYS A 103 -14.22 0.47 -22.80
CA LYS A 103 -14.93 1.71 -23.14
C LYS A 103 -14.01 2.77 -23.76
N TRP A 104 -12.78 2.88 -23.29
CA TRP A 104 -11.78 3.82 -23.80
C TRP A 104 -11.00 3.31 -25.00
N LYS A 105 -11.34 2.13 -25.53
CA LYS A 105 -10.69 1.49 -26.68
C LYS A 105 -9.18 1.31 -26.47
N VAL A 106 -8.76 1.05 -25.24
CA VAL A 106 -7.36 0.69 -24.95
C VAL A 106 -7.11 -0.70 -25.56
N SER A 107 -5.95 -0.88 -26.18
CA SER A 107 -5.59 -2.16 -26.80
C SER A 107 -5.58 -3.29 -25.76
N LYS A 108 -5.89 -4.51 -26.22
CA LYS A 108 -5.88 -5.71 -25.36
C LYS A 108 -4.49 -5.99 -24.81
N GLU A 109 -3.45 -5.66 -25.56
CA GLU A 109 -2.06 -5.88 -25.13
C GLU A 109 -1.67 -4.92 -24.00
N VAL A 110 -1.98 -3.62 -24.12
CA VAL A 110 -1.73 -2.66 -23.04
C VAL A 110 -2.50 -3.03 -21.79
N THR A 111 -3.78 -3.42 -21.93
CA THR A 111 -4.59 -3.87 -20.79
C THR A 111 -3.99 -5.09 -20.10
N PHE A 112 -3.60 -6.10 -20.87
CA PHE A 112 -2.99 -7.33 -20.35
C PHE A 112 -1.68 -7.04 -19.62
N PHE A 113 -0.73 -6.37 -20.28
CA PHE A 113 0.58 -6.12 -19.68
C PHE A 113 0.53 -5.13 -18.53
N PHE A 114 -0.37 -4.14 -18.54
CA PHE A 114 -0.57 -3.27 -17.40
C PHE A 114 -1.02 -4.07 -16.17
N LEU A 115 -2.08 -4.88 -16.30
CA LEU A 115 -2.59 -5.67 -15.18
C LEU A 115 -1.59 -6.73 -14.73
N PHE A 116 -0.99 -7.45 -15.67
CA PHE A 116 0.00 -8.48 -15.38
C PHE A 116 1.19 -7.92 -14.61
N LEU A 117 1.77 -6.80 -15.07
CA LEU A 117 2.88 -6.16 -14.38
C LEU A 117 2.45 -5.58 -13.02
N LEU A 118 1.26 -4.98 -12.92
CA LEU A 118 0.74 -4.45 -11.67
C LEU A 118 0.61 -5.53 -10.59
N ILE A 119 0.03 -6.68 -10.94
CA ILE A 119 -0.22 -7.78 -10.01
C ILE A 119 1.06 -8.39 -9.45
N LEU A 120 2.14 -8.36 -10.24
CA LEU A 120 3.46 -8.82 -9.81
C LEU A 120 4.21 -7.81 -8.92
N THR A 121 3.69 -6.59 -8.73
CA THR A 121 4.37 -5.60 -7.89
C THR A 121 4.16 -5.88 -6.40
N PRO A 122 5.21 -5.75 -5.57
CA PRO A 122 5.06 -5.80 -4.12
C PRO A 122 4.06 -4.79 -3.57
N SER A 123 4.01 -3.57 -4.11
CA SER A 123 2.98 -2.58 -3.72
C SER A 123 1.55 -3.07 -3.95
N PHE A 124 1.28 -3.80 -5.04
CA PHE A 124 -0.06 -4.35 -5.30
C PHE A 124 -0.40 -5.46 -4.31
N LEU A 125 0.56 -6.37 -4.06
CA LEU A 125 0.36 -7.41 -3.06
C LEU A 125 0.10 -6.80 -1.70
N PHE A 126 0.93 -5.86 -1.24
CA PHE A 126 0.72 -5.12 0.00
C PHE A 126 -0.66 -4.48 0.08
N THR A 127 -1.05 -3.69 -0.93
CA THR A 127 -2.35 -3.00 -0.92
C THR A 127 -3.54 -3.96 -0.90
N TYR A 128 -3.45 -5.14 -1.53
CA TYR A 128 -4.57 -6.08 -1.64
C TYR A 128 -4.43 -7.35 -0.79
N SER A 129 -3.40 -7.45 0.06
CA SER A 129 -3.28 -8.49 1.09
C SER A 129 -3.64 -7.98 2.49
N THR A 130 -3.90 -6.68 2.64
CA THR A 130 -4.23 -6.02 3.91
C THR A 130 -5.43 -5.10 3.76
N ILE A 131 -5.95 -4.59 4.88
CA ILE A 131 -6.99 -3.55 4.88
C ILE A 131 -6.32 -2.20 4.58
N ALA A 132 -5.88 -2.02 3.34
CA ALA A 132 -5.22 -0.79 2.92
C ALA A 132 -6.22 0.24 2.37
N MET A 133 -6.00 1.51 2.66
CA MET A 133 -6.79 2.63 2.16
C MET A 133 -6.86 2.64 0.63
N TYR A 134 -5.72 2.45 -0.01
CA TYR A 134 -5.60 2.52 -1.47
C TYR A 134 -6.34 1.39 -2.20
N SER A 135 -6.65 0.28 -1.54
CA SER A 135 -7.44 -0.81 -2.15
C SER A 135 -8.88 -0.36 -2.41
N LEU A 136 -9.50 0.28 -1.41
CA LEU A 136 -10.86 0.82 -1.47
C LEU A 136 -10.91 2.08 -2.35
N ILE A 137 -9.92 2.97 -2.25
CA ILE A 137 -9.82 4.14 -3.14
C ILE A 137 -9.74 3.70 -4.60
N THR A 138 -8.93 2.70 -4.93
CA THR A 138 -8.81 2.19 -6.31
C THR A 138 -10.12 1.60 -6.79
N LEU A 139 -10.81 0.84 -5.94
CA LEU A 139 -12.14 0.30 -6.24
C LEU A 139 -13.15 1.41 -6.53
N LEU A 140 -13.28 2.39 -5.63
CA LEU A 140 -14.20 3.53 -5.75
C LEU A 140 -13.86 4.37 -6.98
N MET A 141 -12.57 4.62 -7.24
CA MET A 141 -12.13 5.38 -8.40
C MET A 141 -12.52 4.68 -9.69
N LEU A 142 -12.25 3.37 -9.82
CA LEU A 142 -12.63 2.59 -11.00
C LEU A 142 -14.16 2.48 -11.14
N MET A 143 -14.90 2.39 -10.04
CA MET A 143 -16.36 2.39 -10.05
C MET A 143 -16.90 3.72 -10.58
N GLY A 144 -16.43 4.85 -10.06
CA GLY A 144 -16.81 6.19 -10.52
C GLY A 144 -16.45 6.44 -11.98
N LEU A 145 -15.27 5.98 -12.44
CA LEU A 145 -14.85 6.05 -13.85
C LEU A 145 -15.73 5.21 -14.77
N SER A 146 -16.08 4.00 -14.34
CA SER A 146 -16.95 3.08 -15.08
C SER A 146 -18.34 3.68 -15.28
N LEU A 147 -18.93 4.23 -14.21
CA LEU A 147 -20.22 4.92 -14.18
C LEU A 147 -20.20 6.19 -15.05
N THR A 148 -19.17 7.04 -14.91
CA THR A 148 -18.97 8.26 -15.72
C THR A 148 -18.81 7.94 -17.22
N SER A 149 -18.29 6.76 -17.54
CA SER A 149 -18.13 6.32 -18.93
C SER A 149 -19.39 5.66 -19.52
N SER A 150 -20.49 5.56 -18.76
CA SER A 150 -21.76 5.03 -19.27
C SER A 150 -22.43 5.97 -20.29
N LYS A 151 -23.32 5.44 -21.13
CA LYS A 151 -24.10 6.25 -22.10
C LYS A 151 -25.33 6.92 -21.47
N LYS A 152 -25.88 6.31 -20.41
CA LYS A 152 -27.09 6.76 -19.72
C LYS A 152 -26.73 7.81 -18.67
N ILE A 153 -27.38 8.97 -18.70
CA ILE A 153 -27.07 10.07 -17.78
C ILE A 153 -27.36 9.71 -16.31
N SER A 154 -28.39 8.91 -16.04
CA SER A 154 -28.71 8.45 -14.68
C SER A 154 -27.57 7.64 -14.07
N LEU A 155 -26.98 6.73 -14.84
CA LEU A 155 -25.81 5.95 -14.40
C LEU A 155 -24.56 6.82 -14.25
N GLN A 156 -24.42 7.89 -15.05
CA GLN A 156 -23.35 8.87 -14.81
C GLN A 156 -23.56 9.52 -13.44
N ILE A 157 -24.74 10.08 -13.15
CA ILE A 157 -25.04 10.77 -11.88
C ILE A 157 -24.68 9.91 -10.65
N LEU A 158 -24.90 8.59 -10.71
CA LEU A 158 -24.48 7.68 -9.62
C LEU A 158 -22.98 7.68 -9.32
N ALA A 159 -22.12 8.16 -10.22
CA ALA A 159 -20.67 8.31 -9.99
C ALA A 159 -20.35 9.34 -8.90
N ILE A 160 -21.29 10.22 -8.52
CA ILE A 160 -21.12 11.16 -7.40
C ILE A 160 -20.80 10.38 -6.12
N ILE A 161 -21.49 9.26 -5.88
CA ILE A 161 -21.34 8.48 -4.64
C ILE A 161 -19.88 8.02 -4.44
N PRO A 162 -19.26 7.24 -5.35
CA PRO A 162 -17.88 6.80 -5.14
C PRO A 162 -16.87 7.96 -5.16
N PHE A 163 -17.10 9.02 -5.94
CA PHE A 163 -16.20 10.17 -5.96
C PHE A 163 -16.27 11.00 -4.67
N SER A 164 -17.46 11.16 -4.09
CA SER A 164 -17.63 11.80 -2.80
C SER A 164 -16.98 11.00 -1.68
N LEU A 165 -17.12 9.67 -1.69
CA LEU A 165 -16.49 8.80 -0.69
C LEU A 165 -14.96 8.86 -0.72
N ILE A 166 -14.33 9.04 -1.90
CA ILE A 166 -12.88 9.21 -2.00
C ILE A 166 -12.41 10.45 -1.22
N ALA A 167 -13.22 11.52 -1.18
CA ALA A 167 -12.82 12.75 -0.51
C ALA A 167 -12.66 12.62 1.02
N PHE A 168 -13.24 11.57 1.61
CA PHE A 168 -13.17 11.26 3.04
C PHE A 168 -12.03 10.31 3.41
N PHE A 169 -11.00 10.20 2.57
CA PHE A 169 -9.76 9.51 2.93
C PHE A 169 -8.65 10.52 3.25
N ASP A 170 -8.22 11.27 2.24
CA ASP A 170 -7.20 12.31 2.39
C ASP A 170 -7.30 13.38 1.28
N LEU A 171 -6.55 14.47 1.45
CA LEU A 171 -6.52 15.56 0.48
C LEU A 171 -5.80 15.17 -0.81
N TYR A 172 -4.76 14.34 -0.72
CA TYR A 172 -3.95 13.90 -1.86
C TYR A 172 -4.76 13.11 -2.89
N THR A 173 -5.53 12.11 -2.45
CA THR A 173 -6.35 11.26 -3.31
C THR A 173 -7.52 12.02 -3.92
N THR A 174 -8.08 12.98 -3.18
CA THR A 174 -9.06 13.95 -3.71
C THR A 174 -8.45 14.81 -4.81
N PHE A 175 -7.24 15.31 -4.60
CA PHE A 175 -6.51 16.08 -5.61
C PHE A 175 -6.23 15.26 -6.88
N LEU A 176 -5.76 14.01 -6.74
CA LEU A 176 -5.58 13.11 -7.87
C LEU A 176 -6.89 12.83 -8.62
N LEU A 177 -7.99 12.66 -7.89
CA LEU A 177 -9.31 12.48 -8.48
C LEU A 177 -9.71 13.70 -9.32
N ILE A 178 -9.48 14.92 -8.83
CA ILE A 178 -9.74 16.15 -9.59
C ILE A 178 -8.93 16.17 -10.88
N LEU A 179 -7.62 15.87 -10.82
CA LEU A 179 -6.76 15.80 -12.01
C LEU A 179 -7.28 14.78 -13.04
N LEU A 180 -7.70 13.61 -12.57
CA LEU A 180 -8.26 12.57 -13.41
C LEU A 180 -9.59 12.99 -14.06
N GLN A 181 -10.45 13.67 -13.31
CA GLN A 181 -11.71 14.22 -13.82
C GLN A 181 -11.47 15.33 -14.87
N ILE A 182 -10.50 16.21 -14.66
CA ILE A 182 -10.06 17.22 -15.63
C ILE A 182 -9.62 16.53 -16.94
N PHE A 183 -8.80 15.48 -16.85
CA PHE A 183 -8.39 14.70 -18.01
C PHE A 183 -9.58 14.13 -18.80
N ILE A 184 -10.60 13.63 -18.10
CA ILE A 184 -11.81 13.09 -18.71
C ILE A 184 -12.68 14.18 -19.33
N LEU A 185 -12.69 15.38 -18.77
CA LEU A 185 -13.42 16.54 -19.29
C LEU A 185 -12.81 17.05 -20.60
N ILE A 186 -11.48 17.04 -20.73
CA ILE A 186 -10.76 17.49 -21.93
C ILE A 186 -11.08 16.59 -23.14
N LYS A 187 -11.42 15.32 -22.93
CA LYS A 187 -11.80 14.43 -24.03
C LYS A 187 -13.10 14.91 -24.71
N PRO A 188 -13.09 15.11 -26.05
CA PRO A 188 -14.26 15.62 -26.75
C PRO A 188 -15.44 14.66 -26.61
N THR A 189 -16.57 15.19 -26.15
CA THR A 189 -17.86 14.49 -26.08
C THR A 189 -18.86 15.19 -26.99
N LYS A 190 -19.64 14.42 -27.75
CA LYS A 190 -20.71 14.96 -28.60
C LYS A 190 -21.94 15.43 -27.79
N ASN A 191 -22.11 14.93 -26.57
CA ASN A 191 -23.30 15.20 -25.75
C ASN A 191 -23.01 16.32 -24.74
N LYS A 192 -23.64 17.49 -24.92
CA LYS A 192 -23.52 18.64 -24.00
C LYS A 192 -23.91 18.27 -22.56
N LYS A 193 -24.96 17.46 -22.34
CA LYS A 193 -25.40 17.06 -20.99
C LYS A 193 -24.32 16.27 -20.24
N THR A 194 -23.61 15.38 -20.93
CA THR A 194 -22.48 14.62 -20.35
C THR A 194 -21.32 15.54 -19.97
N LYS A 195 -21.07 16.61 -20.73
CA LYS A 195 -20.05 17.60 -20.37
C LYS A 195 -20.44 18.34 -19.08
N THR A 196 -21.69 18.78 -18.97
CA THR A 196 -22.22 19.45 -17.76
C THR A 196 -22.07 18.56 -16.53
N VAL A 197 -22.47 17.29 -16.63
CA VAL A 197 -22.36 16.34 -15.51
C VAL A 197 -20.91 16.09 -15.10
N ARG A 198 -19.98 15.99 -16.06
CA ARG A 198 -18.55 15.86 -15.75
C ARG A 198 -17.97 17.11 -15.08
N SER A 199 -18.36 18.31 -15.52
CA SER A 199 -17.97 19.56 -14.88
C SER A 199 -18.51 19.66 -13.46
N PHE A 200 -19.74 19.17 -13.22
CA PHE A 200 -20.32 19.12 -11.88
C PHE A 200 -19.50 18.25 -10.91
N TYR A 201 -18.94 17.12 -11.34
CA TYR A 201 -18.07 16.30 -10.48
C TYR A 201 -16.81 17.03 -10.03
N ILE A 202 -16.21 17.83 -10.93
CA ILE A 202 -15.01 18.60 -10.60
C ILE A 202 -15.35 19.65 -9.55
N VAL A 203 -16.44 20.41 -9.75
CA VAL A 203 -16.90 21.41 -8.78
C VAL A 203 -17.20 20.76 -7.43
N MET A 204 -17.89 19.62 -7.43
CA MET A 204 -18.18 18.86 -6.21
C MET A 204 -16.90 18.38 -5.51
N SER A 205 -15.94 17.83 -6.26
CA SER A 205 -14.69 17.32 -5.69
C SER A 205 -13.82 18.45 -5.13
N VAL A 206 -13.82 19.63 -5.77
CA VAL A 206 -13.14 20.84 -5.26
C VAL A 206 -13.83 21.35 -3.99
N LEU A 207 -15.17 21.39 -3.96
CA LEU A 207 -15.92 21.78 -2.77
C LEU A 207 -15.62 20.82 -1.61
N LEU A 208 -15.62 19.52 -1.87
CA LEU A 208 -15.27 18.51 -0.87
C LEU A 208 -13.84 18.64 -0.39
N LEU A 209 -12.87 18.90 -1.28
CA LEU A 209 -11.48 19.16 -0.91
C LEU A 209 -11.37 20.35 0.05
N ILE A 210 -12.11 21.43 -0.21
CA ILE A 210 -12.13 22.60 0.67
C ILE A 210 -12.74 22.22 2.02
N ILE A 211 -13.90 21.55 2.02
CA ILE A 211 -14.58 21.14 3.27
C ILE A 211 -13.68 20.20 4.10
N THR A 212 -13.11 19.17 3.49
CA THR A 212 -12.31 18.19 4.22
C THR A 212 -10.98 18.79 4.68
N GLY A 213 -10.39 19.70 3.89
CA GLY A 213 -9.15 20.38 4.24
C GLY A 213 -9.29 21.46 5.30
N THR A 214 -10.35 22.30 5.25
CA THR A 214 -10.47 23.47 6.14
C THR A 214 -11.41 23.25 7.31
N ILE A 215 -12.50 22.50 7.14
CA ILE A 215 -13.50 22.28 8.19
C ILE A 215 -13.16 21.03 9.00
N LEU A 216 -12.80 19.94 8.31
CA LEU A 216 -12.51 18.66 8.97
C LEU A 216 -11.03 18.45 9.30
N ASN A 217 -10.14 19.34 8.85
CA ASN A 217 -8.69 19.26 9.06
C ASN A 217 -8.11 17.88 8.69
N TYR A 218 -8.54 17.32 7.55
CA TYR A 218 -7.98 16.05 7.09
C TYR A 218 -6.51 16.25 6.71
N PRO A 219 -5.63 15.28 7.04
CA PRO A 219 -4.23 15.37 6.67
C PRO A 219 -4.07 15.28 5.15
N TRP A 220 -2.91 15.72 4.66
CA TRP A 220 -2.59 15.60 3.24
C TRP A 220 -2.68 14.15 2.75
N THR A 221 -2.21 13.23 3.57
CA THR A 221 -2.24 11.78 3.41
C THR A 221 -2.58 11.15 4.78
N THR A 222 -3.34 10.06 4.81
CA THR A 222 -3.71 9.39 6.08
C THR A 222 -2.55 8.59 6.71
N GLY A 223 -1.53 8.23 5.91
CA GLY A 223 -0.30 7.59 6.37
C GLY A 223 0.80 8.60 6.75
N PRO A 224 2.04 8.14 7.04
CA PRO A 224 2.51 6.76 6.94
C PRO A 224 2.09 5.89 8.14
N PHE A 225 1.92 4.59 7.89
CA PHE A 225 1.62 3.60 8.93
C PHE A 225 2.82 2.75 9.35
N ASN A 226 3.98 3.03 8.75
CA ASN A 226 5.26 2.37 9.04
C ASN A 226 6.39 3.41 8.93
N LEU A 227 7.34 3.37 9.85
CA LEU A 227 8.56 4.17 9.80
C LEU A 227 9.49 3.63 8.71
N THR A 228 9.47 4.24 7.52
CA THR A 228 10.39 3.86 6.45
C THR A 228 11.03 5.08 5.83
N SER A 229 12.35 5.01 5.63
CA SER A 229 13.06 6.05 4.88
C SER A 229 12.59 6.03 3.41
N PRO A 230 12.30 7.18 2.78
CA PRO A 230 11.85 7.23 1.39
C PRO A 230 12.82 6.56 0.40
N GLY A 231 14.12 6.49 0.72
CA GLY A 231 15.12 5.84 -0.13
C GLY A 231 14.97 4.31 -0.13
N THR A 232 14.87 3.70 1.05
CA THR A 232 14.80 2.25 1.20
C THR A 232 13.41 1.69 0.87
N SER A 233 12.34 2.48 1.05
CA SER A 233 10.98 2.06 0.70
C SER A 233 10.65 2.11 -0.79
N LEU A 234 11.43 2.85 -1.60
CA LEU A 234 11.11 3.01 -3.03
C LEU A 234 11.32 1.70 -3.79
N ILE A 235 12.39 0.97 -3.46
CA ILE A 235 12.78 -0.27 -4.12
C ILE A 235 12.54 -1.43 -3.17
N SER A 236 11.50 -2.21 -3.45
CA SER A 236 11.13 -3.38 -2.63
C SER A 236 12.27 -4.41 -2.55
N ASP A 237 13.07 -4.52 -3.60
CA ASP A 237 14.19 -5.46 -3.72
C ASP A 237 15.36 -5.11 -2.79
N LEU A 238 15.40 -3.89 -2.24
CA LEU A 238 16.40 -3.43 -1.26
C LEU A 238 15.92 -3.52 0.20
N GLY A 239 14.88 -4.30 0.47
CA GLY A 239 14.33 -4.45 1.82
C GLY A 239 13.07 -3.63 2.09
N GLY A 240 12.63 -2.77 1.17
CA GLY A 240 11.39 -2.00 1.32
C GLY A 240 10.13 -2.88 1.46
N LEU A 241 9.18 -2.44 2.29
CA LEU A 241 7.92 -3.14 2.58
C LEU A 241 6.97 -3.13 1.38
N ASN A 242 6.64 -1.96 0.85
CA ASN A 242 5.57 -1.75 -0.14
C ASN A 242 6.08 -1.09 -1.44
N GLY A 243 7.37 -1.26 -1.73
CA GLY A 243 8.08 -0.61 -2.83
C GLY A 243 7.77 -1.11 -4.25
N VAL A 244 8.44 -0.48 -5.22
CA VAL A 244 8.43 -0.84 -6.63
C VAL A 244 9.61 -1.78 -6.92
N SER A 245 9.40 -2.83 -7.72
CA SER A 245 10.51 -3.67 -8.17
C SER A 245 11.53 -2.87 -8.98
N PHE A 246 12.82 -3.14 -8.78
CA PHE A 246 13.92 -2.52 -9.53
C PHE A 246 13.74 -2.69 -11.04
N PHE A 247 13.37 -3.89 -11.50
CA PHE A 247 13.14 -4.17 -12.92
C PHE A 247 11.96 -3.40 -13.49
N LEU A 248 10.96 -3.08 -12.67
CA LEU A 248 9.82 -2.27 -13.08
C LEU A 248 10.20 -0.80 -13.22
N ILE A 249 11.05 -0.27 -12.34
CA ILE A 249 11.63 1.08 -12.47
C ILE A 249 12.43 1.16 -13.77
N LEU A 250 13.31 0.19 -14.03
CA LEU A 250 14.10 0.13 -15.27
C LEU A 250 13.20 0.13 -16.52
N LEU A 251 12.15 -0.71 -16.52
CA LEU A 251 11.15 -0.74 -17.60
C LEU A 251 10.38 0.58 -17.70
N GLY A 252 10.04 1.19 -16.57
CA GLY A 252 9.38 2.49 -16.49
C GLY A 252 10.21 3.59 -17.15
N LEU A 253 11.52 3.65 -16.87
CA LEU A 253 12.46 4.59 -17.50
C LEU A 253 12.57 4.36 -19.02
N ILE A 254 12.70 3.11 -19.47
CA ILE A 254 12.66 2.79 -20.91
C ILE A 254 11.33 3.23 -21.51
N GLY A 255 10.22 2.97 -20.82
CA GLY A 255 8.87 3.37 -21.20
C GLY A 255 8.71 4.88 -21.33
N PHE A 256 9.30 5.62 -20.40
CA PHE A 256 9.36 7.06 -20.40
C PHE A 256 10.03 7.58 -21.69
N THR A 257 11.21 7.05 -22.06
CA THR A 257 11.90 7.47 -23.30
C THR A 257 11.08 7.19 -24.56
N PHE A 258 10.32 6.09 -24.58
CA PHE A 258 9.48 5.74 -25.72
C PHE A 258 8.19 6.55 -25.79
N ALA A 259 7.61 6.86 -24.64
CA ALA A 259 6.44 7.70 -24.54
C ALA A 259 6.80 9.14 -24.91
N TRP A 260 8.01 9.63 -24.61
CA TRP A 260 8.40 11.05 -24.70
C TRP A 260 8.12 11.64 -26.09
N LYS A 261 8.31 10.83 -27.13
CA LYS A 261 8.08 11.21 -28.53
C LYS A 261 6.60 11.40 -28.89
N ASN A 262 5.67 10.91 -28.06
CA ASN A 262 4.23 10.95 -28.32
C ASN A 262 3.52 11.97 -27.42
N LYS A 263 3.14 13.12 -28.00
CA LYS A 263 2.40 14.19 -27.30
C LYS A 263 1.09 13.74 -26.65
N ARG A 264 0.49 12.62 -27.11
CA ARG A 264 -0.74 12.07 -26.51
C ARG A 264 -0.53 11.55 -25.09
N ASN A 265 0.71 11.28 -24.69
CA ASN A 265 1.06 10.72 -23.38
C ASN A 265 1.42 11.79 -22.33
N ILE A 266 1.18 13.08 -22.60
CA ILE A 266 1.55 14.17 -21.68
C ILE A 266 1.01 13.98 -20.26
N PHE A 267 -0.23 13.46 -20.14
CA PHE A 267 -0.86 13.19 -18.86
C PHE A 267 -0.14 12.11 -18.05
N ALA A 268 0.52 11.15 -18.70
CA ALA A 268 1.31 10.15 -17.99
C ALA A 268 2.52 10.80 -17.30
N TYR A 269 3.14 11.82 -17.90
CA TYR A 269 4.24 12.55 -17.26
C TYR A 269 3.77 13.38 -16.08
N VAL A 270 2.68 14.11 -16.25
CA VAL A 270 2.10 14.90 -15.16
C VAL A 270 1.77 13.99 -13.98
N PHE A 271 1.16 12.83 -14.25
CA PHE A 271 0.79 11.89 -13.19
C PHE A 271 2.03 11.28 -12.51
N VAL A 272 3.04 10.84 -13.28
CA VAL A 272 4.31 10.34 -12.71
C VAL A 272 5.02 11.41 -11.88
N SER A 273 5.13 12.65 -12.39
CA SER A 273 5.80 13.74 -11.67
C SER A 273 5.09 14.06 -10.35
N ILE A 274 3.76 14.15 -10.36
CA ILE A 274 2.97 14.45 -9.16
C ILE A 274 3.06 13.30 -8.16
N SER A 275 2.95 12.05 -8.61
CA SER A 275 3.09 10.88 -7.73
C SER A 275 4.50 10.74 -7.17
N LEU A 276 5.53 11.07 -7.95
CA LEU A 276 6.92 11.04 -7.47
C LEU A 276 7.16 12.13 -6.42
N LEU A 277 6.67 13.35 -6.64
CA LEU A 277 6.75 14.41 -5.63
C LEU A 277 6.01 14.01 -4.36
N ALA A 278 4.77 13.52 -4.49
CA ALA A 278 3.99 13.07 -3.36
C ALA A 278 4.69 11.96 -2.56
N TYR A 279 5.38 11.04 -3.25
CA TYR A 279 6.15 9.98 -2.61
C TYR A 279 7.31 10.51 -1.76
N PHE A 280 8.01 11.55 -2.21
CA PHE A 280 9.08 12.15 -1.43
C PHE A 280 8.57 12.88 -0.18
N PHE A 281 7.31 13.35 -0.18
CA PHE A 281 6.67 13.94 1.00
C PHE A 281 6.10 12.87 1.93
N ASP A 282 5.46 11.83 1.37
CA ASP A 282 4.92 10.71 2.12
C ASP A 282 5.07 9.39 1.32
N PRO A 283 5.90 8.44 1.81
CA PRO A 283 6.06 7.12 1.24
C PRO A 283 4.77 6.29 1.14
N SER A 284 3.71 6.63 1.89
CA SER A 284 2.40 5.96 1.80
C SER A 284 1.81 6.02 0.37
N THR A 285 2.19 7.03 -0.42
CA THR A 285 1.70 7.23 -1.79
C THR A 285 2.35 6.31 -2.84
N ILE A 286 3.24 5.41 -2.43
CA ILE A 286 4.00 4.49 -3.30
C ILE A 286 3.11 3.68 -4.25
N PHE A 287 1.90 3.30 -3.85
CA PHE A 287 1.00 2.55 -4.72
C PHE A 287 0.56 3.37 -5.94
N VAL A 288 0.29 4.67 -5.76
CA VAL A 288 -0.06 5.58 -6.87
C VAL A 288 1.12 5.79 -7.81
N LEU A 289 2.32 5.97 -7.26
CA LEU A 289 3.55 6.02 -8.04
C LEU A 289 3.74 4.73 -8.84
N THR A 290 3.47 3.58 -8.23
CA THR A 290 3.59 2.27 -8.89
C THR A 290 2.62 2.14 -10.07
N LEU A 291 1.36 2.54 -9.93
CA LEU A 291 0.41 2.55 -11.06
C LEU A 291 0.94 3.34 -12.26
N SER A 292 1.60 4.47 -11.98
CA SER A 292 2.20 5.35 -12.98
C SER A 292 3.40 4.70 -13.68
N ILE A 293 4.29 4.09 -12.91
CA ILE A 293 5.46 3.37 -13.41
C ILE A 293 5.02 2.14 -14.22
N VAL A 294 4.05 1.38 -13.75
CA VAL A 294 3.49 0.21 -14.45
C VAL A 294 2.92 0.60 -15.81
N PHE A 295 2.22 1.75 -15.90
CA PHE A 295 1.73 2.25 -17.19
C PHE A 295 2.88 2.46 -18.19
N LEU A 296 3.97 3.10 -17.77
CA LEU A 296 5.14 3.30 -18.63
C LEU A 296 5.84 1.97 -18.95
N ALA A 297 6.04 1.11 -17.96
CA ALA A 297 6.66 -0.20 -18.09
C ALA A 297 5.90 -1.11 -19.06
N SER A 298 4.56 -1.11 -19.01
CA SER A 298 3.72 -1.89 -19.92
C SER A 298 3.93 -1.47 -21.39
N ASN A 299 4.01 -0.16 -21.64
CA ASN A 299 4.30 0.38 -22.97
C ASN A 299 5.72 0.01 -23.43
N ALA A 300 6.71 0.07 -22.52
CA ALA A 300 8.08 -0.35 -22.79
C ALA A 300 8.14 -1.83 -23.19
N PHE A 301 7.53 -2.70 -22.38
CA PHE A 301 7.53 -4.13 -22.56
C PHE A 301 6.88 -4.53 -23.90
N ILE A 302 5.72 -3.93 -24.23
CA ILE A 302 5.05 -4.15 -25.52
C ILE A 302 5.97 -3.75 -26.68
N LYS A 303 6.66 -2.61 -26.56
CA LYS A 303 7.53 -2.12 -27.62
C LYS A 303 8.77 -3.00 -27.78
N LEU A 304 9.39 -3.46 -26.69
CA LEU A 304 10.48 -4.43 -26.72
C LEU A 304 10.05 -5.74 -27.40
N CYS A 305 8.84 -6.23 -27.09
CA CYS A 305 8.25 -7.42 -27.72
C CYS A 305 7.97 -7.23 -29.21
N LYS A 306 7.52 -6.05 -29.65
CA LYS A 306 7.16 -5.76 -31.05
C LYS A 306 8.35 -5.32 -31.91
N ASN A 307 9.38 -4.71 -31.32
CA ASN A 307 10.54 -4.20 -32.04
C ASN A 307 11.31 -5.33 -32.73
N LYS A 308 11.94 -4.98 -33.86
CA LYS A 308 12.83 -5.86 -34.61
C LYS A 308 14.20 -5.78 -33.96
N TRP A 309 14.73 -6.94 -33.55
CA TRP A 309 16.09 -7.08 -33.05
C TRP A 309 16.89 -7.82 -34.11
N THR A 310 18.15 -7.42 -34.31
CA THR A 310 19.10 -8.14 -35.16
C THR A 310 19.37 -9.53 -34.59
N LEU A 311 19.54 -9.61 -33.26
CA LEU A 311 19.76 -10.85 -32.52
C LEU A 311 18.49 -11.30 -31.78
N VAL A 312 17.74 -12.24 -32.37
CA VAL A 312 16.48 -12.76 -31.79
C VAL A 312 16.71 -13.48 -30.46
N SER A 313 17.83 -14.20 -30.31
CA SER A 313 18.20 -14.88 -29.07
C SER A 313 18.40 -13.89 -27.92
N LEU A 314 19.11 -12.79 -28.18
CA LEU A 314 19.32 -11.73 -27.19
C LEU A 314 17.99 -11.13 -26.74
N LYS A 315 17.07 -10.85 -27.68
CA LYS A 315 15.72 -10.39 -27.36
C LYS A 315 14.99 -11.34 -26.41
N LYS A 316 14.99 -12.65 -26.70
CA LYS A 316 14.33 -13.66 -25.85
C LYS A 316 14.97 -13.68 -24.46
N PHE A 317 16.29 -13.65 -24.39
CA PHE A 317 17.02 -13.64 -23.12
C PHE A 317 16.72 -12.38 -22.29
N THR A 318 16.77 -11.19 -22.88
CA THR A 318 16.43 -9.94 -22.20
C THR A 318 15.00 -9.94 -21.67
N LEU A 319 14.03 -10.40 -22.47
CA LEU A 319 12.63 -10.49 -22.04
C LEU A 319 12.43 -11.51 -20.92
N LEU A 320 13.13 -12.65 -20.97
CA LEU A 320 13.12 -13.64 -19.90
C LEU A 320 13.72 -13.07 -18.62
N LEU A 321 14.88 -12.42 -18.69
CA LEU A 321 15.55 -11.79 -17.55
C LEU A 321 14.64 -10.76 -16.87
N LEU A 322 13.98 -9.90 -17.66
CA LEU A 322 13.02 -8.92 -17.14
C LEU A 322 11.84 -9.59 -16.43
N LEU A 323 11.31 -10.69 -16.99
CA LEU A 323 10.20 -11.42 -16.39
C LEU A 323 10.62 -12.11 -15.08
N LEU A 324 11.78 -12.77 -15.08
CA LEU A 324 12.34 -13.43 -13.89
C LEU A 324 12.62 -12.41 -12.78
N GLY A 325 13.17 -11.25 -13.12
CA GLY A 325 13.44 -10.18 -12.17
C GLY A 325 12.18 -9.66 -11.48
N LEU A 326 11.09 -9.49 -12.24
CA LEU A 326 9.79 -9.11 -11.67
C LEU A 326 9.22 -10.21 -10.77
N LEU A 327 9.27 -11.47 -11.20
CA LEU A 327 8.80 -12.61 -10.40
C LEU A 327 9.60 -12.79 -9.11
N PHE A 328 10.92 -12.61 -9.17
CA PHE A 328 11.79 -12.69 -8.01
C PHE A 328 11.42 -11.62 -6.96
N SER A 329 11.11 -10.40 -7.41
CA SER A 329 10.61 -9.32 -6.53
C SER A 329 9.32 -9.72 -5.83
N THR A 330 8.36 -10.30 -6.57
CA THR A 330 7.10 -10.80 -6.01
C THR A 330 7.33 -11.89 -4.96
N LEU A 331 8.17 -12.89 -5.27
CA LEU A 331 8.46 -14.01 -4.37
C LEU A 331 9.18 -13.55 -3.10
N THR A 332 10.18 -12.68 -3.23
CA THR A 332 10.93 -12.12 -2.10
C THR A 332 10.02 -11.26 -1.20
N TYR A 333 9.00 -10.61 -1.76
CA TYR A 333 7.98 -9.93 -0.95
C TYR A 333 7.12 -10.93 -0.18
N LEU A 334 6.61 -11.98 -0.84
CA LEU A 334 5.77 -13.00 -0.20
C LEU A 334 6.51 -13.74 0.93
N GLU A 335 7.80 -13.99 0.77
CA GLU A 335 8.65 -14.60 1.80
C GLU A 335 8.82 -13.71 3.03
N ARG A 336 8.90 -12.39 2.84
CA ARG A 336 9.05 -11.42 3.94
C ARG A 336 7.74 -11.07 4.62
N GLN A 337 6.60 -11.32 3.96
CA GLN A 337 5.29 -10.89 4.45
C GLN A 337 4.97 -11.34 5.89
N PRO A 338 5.22 -12.61 6.28
CA PRO A 338 4.99 -13.05 7.66
C PRO A 338 5.77 -12.27 8.72
N ALA A 339 6.92 -11.69 8.35
CA ALA A 339 7.78 -10.93 9.27
C ALA A 339 7.25 -9.52 9.60
N PHE A 340 6.09 -9.11 9.08
CA PHE A 340 5.57 -7.76 9.25
C PHE A 340 4.63 -7.57 10.46
N GLY A 341 4.44 -8.61 11.26
CA GLY A 341 3.72 -8.53 12.53
C GLY A 341 2.21 -8.26 12.42
N PRO A 342 1.45 -8.51 13.50
CA PRO A 342 1.90 -9.27 14.66
C PRO A 342 2.07 -10.75 14.30
N ASP A 343 3.18 -11.37 14.72
CA ASP A 343 3.31 -12.83 14.64
C ASP A 343 2.52 -13.54 15.76
N SER A 344 2.63 -14.86 15.85
CA SER A 344 1.93 -15.63 16.89
C SER A 344 2.38 -15.28 18.32
N ALA A 345 3.67 -15.00 18.54
CA ALA A 345 4.24 -14.63 19.83
C ALA A 345 3.83 -13.20 20.23
N GLU A 346 3.90 -12.26 19.28
CA GLU A 346 3.46 -10.88 19.46
C GLU A 346 1.95 -10.82 19.76
N LYS A 347 1.14 -11.61 19.05
CA LYS A 347 -0.29 -11.75 19.34
C LYS A 347 -0.54 -12.29 20.74
N GLU A 348 0.21 -13.30 21.19
CA GLU A 348 0.07 -13.86 22.55
C GLU A 348 0.43 -12.82 23.60
N ALA A 349 1.52 -12.08 23.41
CA ALA A 349 1.94 -11.00 24.31
C ALA A 349 0.91 -9.86 24.38
N LEU A 350 0.34 -9.44 23.24
CA LEU A 350 -0.70 -8.40 23.20
C LEU A 350 -2.00 -8.86 23.89
N LEU A 351 -2.38 -10.13 23.74
CA LEU A 351 -3.50 -10.72 24.48
C LEU A 351 -3.19 -10.81 25.98
N TRP A 352 -1.95 -11.13 26.35
CA TRP A 352 -1.52 -11.12 27.75
C TRP A 352 -1.63 -9.72 28.34
N ILE A 353 -1.19 -8.67 27.62
CA ILE A 353 -1.33 -7.27 28.05
C ILE A 353 -2.80 -6.93 28.27
N LYS A 354 -3.69 -7.31 27.35
CA LYS A 354 -5.14 -7.09 27.50
C LYS A 354 -5.72 -7.67 28.79
N THR A 355 -5.26 -8.85 29.18
CA THR A 355 -5.81 -9.56 30.34
C THR A 355 -5.15 -9.18 31.67
N ASN A 356 -3.85 -8.83 31.65
CA ASN A 356 -3.05 -8.72 32.87
C ASN A 356 -2.59 -7.30 33.21
N THR A 357 -2.94 -6.29 32.40
CA THR A 357 -2.63 -4.88 32.71
C THR A 357 -3.90 -4.09 32.99
N PRO A 358 -3.85 -3.02 33.80
CA PRO A 358 -4.99 -2.12 34.01
C PRO A 358 -5.52 -1.51 32.70
N GLU A 359 -6.83 -1.25 32.60
CA GLU A 359 -7.44 -0.65 31.39
C GLU A 359 -6.85 0.73 31.04
N ASN A 360 -6.42 1.47 32.05
CA ASN A 360 -5.77 2.78 31.90
C ASN A 360 -4.25 2.68 31.67
N ALA A 361 -3.69 1.48 31.55
CA ALA A 361 -2.27 1.30 31.29
C ALA A 361 -1.86 1.99 29.97
N VAL A 362 -0.68 2.61 30.01
CA VAL A 362 -0.07 3.28 28.87
C VAL A 362 1.19 2.51 28.51
N ILE A 363 1.20 1.97 27.29
CA ILE A 363 2.25 1.11 26.80
C ILE A 363 3.19 1.93 25.91
N LEU A 364 4.48 1.94 26.27
CA LEU A 364 5.55 2.37 25.37
C LEU A 364 5.93 1.19 24.47
N ALA A 365 5.94 1.43 23.16
CA ALA A 365 6.36 0.47 22.16
C ALA A 365 7.01 1.18 20.98
N HIS A 366 7.61 0.39 20.09
CA HIS A 366 8.03 0.92 18.80
C HIS A 366 6.81 1.48 18.05
N PRO A 367 6.93 2.63 17.36
CA PRO A 367 5.78 3.30 16.76
C PRO A 367 4.95 2.42 15.80
N ASP A 368 5.59 1.51 15.06
CA ASP A 368 4.90 0.58 14.16
C ASP A 368 3.94 -0.40 14.89
N ASP A 369 4.16 -0.66 16.18
CA ASP A 369 3.38 -1.62 16.98
C ASP A 369 2.16 -0.99 17.66
N SER A 370 2.05 0.33 17.64
CA SER A 370 1.07 1.08 18.41
C SER A 370 -0.37 0.78 18.05
N TYR A 371 -0.64 0.52 16.77
CA TYR A 371 -1.98 0.13 16.34
C TYR A 371 -2.33 -1.30 16.77
N TYR A 372 -1.36 -2.20 16.88
CA TYR A 372 -1.58 -3.53 17.42
C TYR A 372 -1.94 -3.44 18.91
N ILE A 373 -1.29 -2.55 19.66
CA ILE A 373 -1.62 -2.28 21.06
C ILE A 373 -3.04 -1.75 21.20
N ALA A 374 -3.44 -0.76 20.40
CA ALA A 374 -4.78 -0.21 20.52
C ALA A 374 -5.89 -1.17 20.08
N SER A 375 -5.64 -2.01 19.06
CA SER A 375 -6.65 -2.90 18.50
C SER A 375 -6.73 -4.26 19.19
N ILE A 376 -5.60 -4.85 19.55
CA ILE A 376 -5.53 -6.20 20.16
C ILE A 376 -5.47 -6.07 21.68
N ALA A 377 -4.54 -5.27 22.20
CA ALA A 377 -4.37 -5.12 23.65
C ALA A 377 -5.43 -4.20 24.28
N GLU A 378 -6.10 -3.36 23.47
CA GLU A 378 -7.07 -2.36 23.93
C GLU A 378 -6.47 -1.48 25.04
N ARG A 379 -5.23 -1.01 24.83
CA ARG A 379 -4.52 -0.11 25.74
C ARG A 379 -4.09 1.18 25.05
N LYS A 380 -3.79 2.19 25.86
CA LYS A 380 -3.25 3.46 25.38
C LYS A 380 -1.78 3.27 24.99
N PHE A 381 -1.34 4.01 23.99
CA PHE A 381 0.04 4.08 23.54
C PHE A 381 0.45 5.55 23.38
N ILE A 382 1.76 5.82 23.33
CA ILE A 382 2.29 7.20 23.31
C ILE A 382 2.91 7.64 21.99
N THR A 383 3.25 6.69 21.12
CA THR A 383 3.96 6.96 19.86
C THR A 383 3.21 6.31 18.71
N ALA A 384 3.22 6.87 17.51
CA ALA A 384 2.69 6.22 16.31
C ALA A 384 3.34 6.82 15.06
N PRO A 385 3.40 6.10 13.91
CA PRO A 385 4.24 6.50 12.79
C PRO A 385 3.78 7.78 12.06
N HIS A 386 2.50 8.13 12.20
CA HIS A 386 1.89 9.34 11.64
C HIS A 386 1.86 10.51 12.64
N TRP A 387 2.29 10.29 13.88
CA TRP A 387 2.43 11.35 14.87
C TRP A 387 3.81 11.97 14.67
N ASN A 388 3.90 13.30 14.63
CA ASN A 388 5.19 14.01 14.55
C ASN A 388 5.96 13.96 15.90
N GLN A 389 5.98 12.76 16.50
CA GLN A 389 6.48 12.44 17.84
C GLN A 389 7.57 11.35 17.80
N ASP A 390 8.13 11.06 16.62
CA ASP A 390 9.32 10.19 16.49
C ASP A 390 10.47 10.65 17.41
N SER A 391 10.53 11.96 17.70
CA SER A 391 11.47 12.53 18.66
C SER A 391 11.28 12.01 20.09
N ILE A 392 10.06 11.70 20.53
CA ILE A 392 9.79 11.22 21.89
C ILE A 392 10.27 9.78 22.05
N PHE A 393 9.93 8.91 21.09
CA PHE A 393 10.41 7.52 21.11
C PHE A 393 11.94 7.48 21.14
N THR A 394 12.57 8.24 20.24
CA THR A 394 14.03 8.34 20.14
C THR A 394 14.66 8.87 21.43
N GLN A 395 14.08 9.92 22.03
CA GLN A 395 14.55 10.46 23.33
C GLN A 395 14.51 9.41 24.44
N ILE A 396 13.44 8.60 24.50
CA ILE A 396 13.29 7.55 25.50
C ILE A 396 14.27 6.40 25.24
N THR A 397 14.43 5.97 24.00
CA THR A 397 15.28 4.83 23.64
C THR A 397 16.76 5.14 23.76
N GLU A 398 17.17 6.37 23.48
CA GLU A 398 18.55 6.85 23.56
C GLU A 398 18.93 7.41 24.93
N ALA A 399 17.99 7.54 25.88
CA ALA A 399 18.26 8.03 27.22
C ALA A 399 19.36 7.19 27.90
N THR A 400 20.43 7.83 28.34
CA THR A 400 21.60 7.14 28.92
C THR A 400 21.55 7.05 30.43
N TYR A 401 20.76 7.92 31.06
CA TYR A 401 20.66 8.03 32.52
C TYR A 401 19.21 7.93 32.99
N ILE A 402 19.04 7.42 34.20
CA ILE A 402 17.74 7.26 34.86
C ILE A 402 17.10 8.62 35.11
N GLU A 403 17.91 9.62 35.45
CA GLU A 403 17.52 11.00 35.70
C GLU A 403 16.91 11.68 34.46
N GLU A 404 17.21 11.16 33.27
CA GLU A 404 16.59 11.60 32.01
C GLU A 404 15.36 10.75 31.67
N LEU A 405 15.48 9.43 31.79
CA LEU A 405 14.44 8.48 31.38
C LEU A 405 13.18 8.55 32.26
N PHE A 406 13.33 8.51 33.59
CA PHE A 406 12.17 8.41 34.48
C PHE A 406 11.24 9.62 34.40
N PRO A 407 11.73 10.87 34.40
CA PRO A 407 10.86 12.03 34.20
C PRO A 407 10.08 11.97 32.89
N LEU A 408 10.68 11.46 31.81
CA LEU A 408 10.00 11.28 30.52
C LEU A 408 8.87 10.24 30.62
N LEU A 409 9.16 9.06 31.17
CA LEU A 409 8.17 8.00 31.35
C LEU A 409 7.03 8.43 32.27
N GLU A 410 7.35 9.11 33.37
CA GLU A 410 6.35 9.60 34.33
C GLU A 410 5.47 10.71 33.76
N ASN A 411 6.03 11.65 33.01
CA ASN A 411 5.29 12.72 32.37
C ASN A 411 4.31 12.17 31.32
N LEU A 412 4.74 11.15 30.57
CA LEU A 412 3.92 10.44 29.59
C LEU A 412 3.01 9.36 30.21
N GLN A 413 3.08 9.18 31.53
CA GLN A 413 2.31 8.20 32.29
C GLN A 413 2.53 6.75 31.80
N VAL A 414 3.70 6.44 31.23
CA VAL A 414 4.04 5.10 30.78
C VAL A 414 4.05 4.15 31.98
N THR A 415 3.31 3.05 31.88
CA THR A 415 3.27 2.02 32.94
C THR A 415 3.92 0.71 32.49
N HIS A 416 3.94 0.45 31.18
CA HIS A 416 4.52 -0.77 30.63
C HIS A 416 5.32 -0.49 29.37
N LEU A 417 6.28 -1.36 29.09
CA LEU A 417 7.08 -1.36 27.87
C LEU A 417 6.85 -2.67 27.14
N TYR A 418 6.58 -2.58 25.84
CA TYR A 418 6.41 -3.72 24.94
C TYR A 418 7.59 -3.76 23.96
N LEU A 419 8.41 -4.80 24.07
CA LEU A 419 9.63 -4.97 23.29
C LEU A 419 9.52 -6.20 22.38
N THR A 420 9.58 -5.96 21.08
CA THR A 420 9.61 -7.00 20.05
C THR A 420 11.05 -7.31 19.62
N PRO A 421 11.29 -8.40 18.88
CA PRO A 421 12.62 -8.71 18.34
C PRO A 421 13.13 -7.61 17.40
N LYS A 422 12.21 -6.92 16.70
CA LYS A 422 12.53 -5.78 15.85
C LYS A 422 13.04 -4.61 16.69
N THR A 423 12.28 -4.19 17.69
CA THR A 423 12.66 -3.08 18.59
C THR A 423 14.00 -3.38 19.25
N ARG A 424 14.20 -4.60 19.75
CA ARG A 424 15.45 -4.99 20.42
C ARG A 424 16.68 -4.90 19.50
N LYS A 425 16.55 -5.16 18.19
CA LYS A 425 17.65 -5.02 17.21
C LYS A 425 18.02 -3.57 16.90
N GLU A 426 17.09 -2.65 17.05
CA GLU A 426 17.29 -1.22 16.81
C GLU A 426 17.89 -0.52 18.04
N LEU A 427 17.71 -1.10 19.22
CA LEU A 427 18.27 -0.60 20.48
C LEU A 427 19.70 -1.11 20.70
N THR A 428 20.54 -0.25 21.28
CA THR A 428 21.91 -0.60 21.66
C THR A 428 21.92 -1.49 22.91
N GLU A 429 22.68 -2.59 22.93
CA GLU A 429 22.70 -3.49 24.10
C GLU A 429 23.48 -2.91 25.29
N GLU A 430 24.56 -2.17 25.02
CA GLU A 430 25.49 -1.68 26.05
C GLU A 430 25.09 -0.31 26.62
N GLN A 431 24.12 0.37 26.02
CA GLN A 431 23.74 1.76 26.34
C GLN A 431 22.24 1.98 26.06
N GLY A 432 21.67 3.08 26.56
CA GLY A 432 20.28 3.44 26.27
C GLY A 432 19.25 2.63 27.08
N LEU A 433 18.03 2.56 26.56
CA LEU A 433 16.89 1.94 27.26
C LEU A 433 17.16 0.49 27.70
N LEU A 434 17.75 -0.36 26.85
CA LEU A 434 17.98 -1.77 27.19
C LEU A 434 18.90 -1.94 28.40
N PHE A 435 19.93 -1.09 28.51
CA PHE A 435 20.82 -1.09 29.67
C PHE A 435 20.08 -0.63 30.94
N LEU A 436 19.22 0.38 30.81
CA LEU A 436 18.45 0.94 31.92
C LEU A 436 17.36 -0.01 32.46
N LEU A 437 16.91 -1.01 31.68
CA LEU A 437 15.97 -2.04 32.13
C LEU A 437 16.51 -2.93 33.26
N ILE A 438 17.82 -2.91 33.54
CA ILE A 438 18.43 -3.62 34.66
C ILE A 438 18.04 -2.98 36.01
N ASN A 439 17.57 -1.73 35.99
CA ASN A 439 17.17 -1.02 37.20
C ASN A 439 15.95 -1.65 37.90
N GLU A 440 15.91 -1.56 39.24
CA GLU A 440 14.86 -2.14 40.09
C GLU A 440 13.44 -1.62 39.80
N ASN A 441 13.29 -0.44 39.20
CA ASN A 441 11.99 0.10 38.81
C ASN A 441 11.40 -0.58 37.57
N PHE A 442 12.17 -1.40 36.86
CA PHE A 442 11.68 -2.23 35.76
C PHE A 442 11.56 -3.69 36.19
N LYS A 443 10.40 -4.29 35.93
CA LYS A 443 10.16 -5.70 36.19
C LYS A 443 9.66 -6.38 34.93
N LEU A 444 10.36 -7.41 34.46
CA LEU A 444 9.86 -8.27 33.40
C LEU A 444 8.66 -9.06 33.91
N THR A 445 7.47 -8.78 33.37
CA THR A 445 6.21 -9.40 33.81
C THR A 445 5.71 -10.48 32.86
N TYR A 446 6.14 -10.44 31.59
CA TYR A 446 5.84 -11.49 30.62
C TYR A 446 6.95 -11.63 29.58
N LYS A 447 7.22 -12.87 29.17
CA LYS A 447 8.14 -13.20 28.08
C LYS A 447 7.63 -14.44 27.35
N HIS A 448 7.45 -14.32 26.04
CA HIS A 448 7.15 -15.44 25.16
C HIS A 448 8.06 -15.34 23.93
N GLN A 449 8.90 -16.37 23.73
CA GLN A 449 9.98 -16.33 22.75
C GLN A 449 10.85 -15.07 22.97
N ASP A 450 10.98 -14.23 21.94
CA ASP A 450 11.78 -13.01 21.95
C ASP A 450 10.94 -11.73 22.17
N VAL A 451 9.65 -11.88 22.51
CA VAL A 451 8.75 -10.77 22.85
C VAL A 451 8.67 -10.62 24.37
N GLU A 452 8.85 -9.38 24.86
CA GLU A 452 8.94 -9.07 26.27
C GLU A 452 7.99 -7.94 26.67
N VAL A 453 7.39 -8.07 27.85
CA VAL A 453 6.59 -7.01 28.49
C VAL A 453 7.20 -6.68 29.84
N TRP A 454 7.53 -5.42 30.03
CA TRP A 454 8.12 -4.89 31.25
C TRP A 454 7.14 -3.93 31.91
N THR A 455 7.07 -3.94 33.23
CA THR A 455 6.32 -2.97 34.03
C THR A 455 7.28 -1.94 34.62
N PHE A 456 6.89 -0.67 34.59
CA PHE A 456 7.63 0.45 35.17
C PHE A 456 6.96 0.93 36.46
N ALA A 457 7.70 0.92 37.57
CA ALA A 457 7.23 1.34 38.89
C ALA A 457 7.51 2.84 39.12
N LYS A 458 6.46 3.63 39.36
CA LYS A 458 6.61 5.04 39.75
C LYS A 458 7.06 5.12 41.20
N ASN A 459 8.19 5.77 41.47
CA ASN A 459 8.78 5.89 42.82
C ASN A 459 9.01 4.54 43.54
N GLY A 460 9.31 3.46 42.80
CA GLY A 460 9.52 2.13 43.37
C GLY A 460 8.26 1.43 43.88
N VAL A 461 7.06 2.00 43.66
CA VAL A 461 5.79 1.35 43.98
C VAL A 461 5.17 0.81 42.71
N ILE A 462 5.13 -0.52 42.59
CA ILE A 462 4.34 -1.20 41.57
C ILE A 462 2.88 -1.12 42.03
N THR A 463 2.07 -0.30 41.38
CA THR A 463 0.62 -0.36 41.56
C THR A 463 0.11 -1.59 40.84
N GLU A 464 -0.27 -2.61 41.60
CA GLU A 464 -0.94 -3.83 41.10
C GLU A 464 -2.31 -3.53 40.47
#